data_AF-A0A7W2YI27-F1
#
_entry.id   AF-A0A7W2YI27-F1
#
_cell.length_a   1.000
_cell.length_b   1.000
_cell.length_c   1.000
_cell.angle_alpha   90.00
_cell.angle_beta   90.00
_cell.angle_gamma   90.00
#
_symmetry.space_group_name_H-M   'P 1'
#
loop_
_entity.id
_entity.type
_entity.pdbx_description
1 polymer ?
#
loop_
_entity_poly.entity_id
_entity_poly.type
_entity_poly.pdbx_seq_one_letter_code
_entity_poly.pdbx_strand_id
1 'polypeptide(L)'
;MKVNSNDTNLASQFISNGSEVKINKPVNGKEQINSEMERLAKDIYHNDQPKEPKATYDKPMNISTNNVVSTREAEEKALNNIRIATVNLYMPGGEVSNSVEKMFTQYDNIVAEIAAEQPSLANKDWGISISQSGELEVTGSINDKEKSLISEKLNDNGDFVAAANEFKSSFLEHIDLGVRGWSSYDVNEDNFSKIFDLKEILDNSQGGESFKQAWNKDFSWLELNDNISSQLRRNAERE
;
A
#
# COMPACT_ATOMS: atom_id res chain seq x y z
N MET A 1 23.46 4.49 -43.78
CA MET A 1 22.24 5.02 -43.13
C MET A 1 22.65 5.46 -41.73
N LYS A 2 22.29 6.68 -41.34
CA LYS A 2 22.76 7.39 -40.15
C LYS A 2 22.27 6.72 -38.86
N VAL A 3 23.16 6.55 -37.90
CA VAL A 3 22.82 6.38 -36.48
C VAL A 3 22.36 7.73 -35.94
N ASN A 4 21.12 7.79 -35.45
CA ASN A 4 20.53 8.96 -34.82
C ASN A 4 20.18 8.58 -33.38
N SER A 5 21.02 9.01 -32.43
CA SER A 5 20.68 9.06 -31.01
C SER A 5 19.91 10.36 -30.79
N ASN A 6 18.60 10.25 -30.59
CA ASN A 6 17.79 11.38 -30.15
C ASN A 6 17.79 11.41 -28.61
N ASP A 7 18.72 12.20 -28.07
CA ASP A 7 18.55 12.82 -26.75
C ASP A 7 17.45 13.87 -26.86
N THR A 8 16.29 13.61 -26.25
CA THR A 8 15.28 14.65 -26.04
C THR A 8 15.69 15.55 -24.89
N ASN A 9 16.41 16.62 -25.23
CA ASN A 9 16.43 17.86 -24.48
C ASN A 9 15.03 18.49 -24.49
N LEU A 10 14.35 18.49 -23.34
CA LEU A 10 13.26 19.41 -23.03
C LEU A 10 13.58 20.10 -21.70
N ALA A 11 14.65 20.87 -21.70
CA ALA A 11 14.85 21.95 -20.75
C ALA A 11 15.10 23.20 -21.56
N SER A 12 14.08 24.06 -21.67
CA SER A 12 14.20 25.53 -21.73
C SER A 12 12.87 26.13 -22.19
N GLN A 13 12.21 26.85 -21.28
CA GLN A 13 11.27 27.95 -21.51
C GLN A 13 10.73 28.32 -20.11
N PHE A 14 10.94 29.47 -19.49
CA PHE A 14 11.43 30.82 -19.82
C PHE A 14 12.09 31.35 -18.51
N ILE A 15 12.97 32.35 -18.44
CA ILE A 15 12.82 33.76 -18.82
C ILE A 15 14.22 34.38 -18.97
N SER A 16 14.39 35.11 -20.07
CA SER A 16 15.48 36.03 -20.38
C SER A 16 15.55 37.19 -19.38
N ASN A 17 16.74 37.55 -18.93
CA ASN A 17 17.13 38.96 -18.88
C ASN A 17 18.65 39.09 -19.03
N GLY A 18 19.05 39.79 -20.09
CA GLY A 18 20.43 40.01 -20.46
C GLY A 18 21.13 41.02 -19.55
N SER A 19 22.44 40.85 -19.47
CA SER A 19 23.43 41.92 -19.51
C SER A 19 24.80 41.26 -19.64
N GLU A 20 25.45 41.40 -20.79
CA GLU A 20 26.85 41.04 -20.98
C GLU A 20 27.71 41.87 -20.03
N VAL A 21 28.43 41.21 -19.11
CA VAL A 21 29.40 41.87 -18.24
C VAL A 21 30.66 42.13 -19.05
N LYS A 22 30.87 43.40 -19.44
CA LYS A 22 32.15 43.87 -19.98
C LYS A 22 33.18 43.91 -18.85
N ILE A 23 34.23 43.10 -18.97
CA ILE A 23 35.37 43.12 -18.05
C ILE A 23 36.29 44.28 -18.46
N ASN A 24 36.29 45.35 -17.67
CA ASN A 24 37.30 46.41 -17.76
C ASN A 24 38.54 46.04 -16.93
N LYS A 25 39.73 46.27 -17.50
CA LYS A 25 41.06 46.09 -16.87
C LYS A 25 41.31 47.09 -15.73
N PRO A 26 42.29 46.82 -14.84
CA PRO A 26 42.24 47.21 -13.44
C PRO A 26 42.73 48.65 -13.20
N VAL A 27 42.07 49.35 -12.28
CA VAL A 27 42.58 50.58 -11.67
C VAL A 27 42.75 50.32 -10.18
N ASN A 28 44.01 50.35 -9.75
CA ASN A 28 44.52 50.61 -8.41
C ASN A 28 43.96 49.79 -7.21
N GLY A 29 44.39 48.53 -7.10
CA GLY A 29 43.97 47.61 -6.03
C GLY A 29 44.48 47.89 -4.60
N LYS A 30 45.21 48.99 -4.33
CA LYS A 30 45.71 49.28 -2.96
C LYS A 30 44.73 50.06 -2.09
N GLU A 31 43.94 50.97 -2.68
CA GLU A 31 42.98 51.78 -1.92
C GLU A 31 41.71 50.98 -1.55
N GLN A 32 41.30 50.08 -2.44
CA GLN A 32 40.11 49.24 -2.25
C GLN A 32 40.31 48.14 -1.21
N ILE A 33 41.54 47.61 -1.08
CA ILE A 33 41.89 46.63 -0.05
C ILE A 33 41.96 47.29 1.34
N ASN A 34 42.49 48.52 1.42
CA ASN A 34 42.55 49.25 2.69
C ASN A 34 41.16 49.63 3.20
N SER A 35 40.23 50.01 2.31
CA SER A 35 38.85 50.32 2.71
C SER A 35 38.06 49.09 3.17
N GLU A 36 38.29 47.93 2.54
CA GLU A 36 37.66 46.67 2.98
C GLU A 36 38.26 46.18 4.31
N MET A 37 39.58 46.34 4.53
CA MET A 37 40.20 46.02 5.83
C MET A 37 39.71 46.93 6.97
N GLU A 38 39.52 48.22 6.74
CA GLU A 38 38.94 49.12 7.74
C GLU A 38 37.46 48.82 8.03
N ARG A 39 36.69 48.38 7.02
CA ARG A 39 35.30 47.93 7.23
C ARG A 39 35.25 46.66 8.05
N LEU A 40 36.07 45.67 7.71
CA LEU A 40 36.13 44.39 8.43
C LEU A 40 36.65 44.55 9.86
N ALA A 41 37.54 45.52 10.12
CA ALA A 41 37.99 45.84 11.48
C ALA A 41 36.88 46.47 12.35
N LYS A 42 35.92 47.18 11.74
CA LYS A 42 34.73 47.72 12.42
C LYS A 42 33.61 46.69 12.62
N ASP A 43 33.59 45.62 11.81
CA ASP A 43 32.68 44.47 11.98
C ASP A 43 33.20 43.42 12.97
N ILE A 44 34.38 43.65 13.59
CA ILE A 44 34.79 42.86 14.76
C ILE A 44 33.91 43.31 15.93
N TYR A 45 33.05 42.39 16.38
CA TYR A 45 32.24 42.56 17.57
C TYR A 45 33.13 42.92 18.77
N HIS A 46 33.14 44.19 19.18
CA HIS A 46 33.79 44.62 20.41
C HIS A 46 32.93 44.18 21.60
N ASN A 47 33.58 43.50 22.54
CA ASN A 47 33.00 42.84 23.71
C ASN A 47 32.45 43.80 24.79
N ASP A 48 32.08 45.02 24.42
CA ASP A 48 31.46 45.99 25.32
C ASP A 48 29.93 45.89 25.22
N GLN A 49 29.42 44.69 25.53
CA GLN A 49 27.99 44.49 25.80
C GLN A 49 27.67 45.11 27.18
N PRO A 50 26.58 45.89 27.33
CA PRO A 50 26.06 46.19 28.66
C PRO A 50 25.74 44.87 29.36
N LYS A 51 26.26 44.67 30.58
CA LYS A 51 26.05 43.44 31.35
C LYS A 51 24.57 43.05 31.32
N GLU A 52 24.27 41.86 30.82
CA GLU A 52 22.91 41.32 30.83
C GLU A 52 22.36 41.35 32.26
N PRO A 53 21.13 41.84 32.47
CA PRO A 53 20.51 41.81 33.78
C PRO A 53 20.36 40.36 34.24
N LYS A 54 20.73 40.07 35.49
CA LYS A 54 20.54 38.74 36.10
C LYS A 54 19.09 38.31 35.96
N ALA A 55 18.87 37.10 35.43
CA ALA A 55 17.54 36.51 35.30
C ALA A 55 16.83 36.49 36.66
N THR A 56 15.64 37.10 36.74
CA THR A 56 14.84 37.20 37.97
C THR A 56 14.15 35.88 38.32
N TYR A 57 14.07 34.93 37.39
CA TYR A 57 13.48 33.61 37.60
C TYR A 57 14.32 32.54 36.91
N ASP A 58 14.94 31.69 37.72
CA ASP A 58 15.62 30.47 37.26
C ASP A 58 14.65 29.31 37.49
N LYS A 59 13.78 29.05 36.51
CA LYS A 59 12.88 27.88 36.57
C LYS A 59 13.57 26.74 35.81
N PRO A 60 14.01 25.66 36.48
CA PRO A 60 14.63 24.54 35.78
C PRO A 60 13.60 23.96 34.81
N MET A 61 13.92 24.03 33.52
CA MET A 61 13.14 23.40 32.48
C MET A 61 13.46 21.90 32.51
N ASN A 62 12.70 21.13 33.30
CA ASN A 62 12.72 19.68 33.19
C ASN A 62 12.06 19.30 31.86
N ILE A 63 12.88 19.13 30.82
CA ILE A 63 12.46 18.43 29.61
C ILE A 63 12.36 16.96 29.99
N SER A 64 11.19 16.53 30.43
CA SER A 64 10.87 15.11 30.46
C SER A 64 10.70 14.67 29.02
N THR A 65 11.78 14.16 28.42
CA THR A 65 11.67 13.47 27.15
C THR A 65 10.88 12.19 27.40
N ASN A 66 9.69 12.08 26.83
CA ASN A 66 9.06 10.77 26.62
C ASN A 66 9.81 10.08 25.48
N ASN A 67 11.11 9.82 25.69
CA ASN A 67 11.92 9.08 24.75
C ASN A 67 11.66 7.60 25.02
N VAL A 68 10.66 7.03 24.35
CA VAL A 68 10.87 5.68 23.84
C VAL A 68 11.97 5.84 22.80
N VAL A 69 13.23 5.68 23.20
CA VAL A 69 14.35 5.64 22.25
C VAL A 69 14.15 4.37 21.43
N SER A 70 13.49 4.50 20.28
CA SER A 70 13.49 3.43 19.30
C SER A 70 14.92 3.29 18.79
N THR A 71 15.50 2.11 18.98
CA THR A 71 16.81 1.83 18.40
C THR A 71 16.68 1.84 16.88
N ARG A 72 17.70 2.31 16.16
CA ARG A 72 17.75 2.23 14.68
C ARG A 72 17.37 0.83 14.17
N GLU A 73 17.82 -0.22 14.83
CA GLU A 73 17.49 -1.62 14.51
C GLU A 73 15.99 -1.92 14.63
N ALA A 74 15.33 -1.40 15.66
CA ALA A 74 13.89 -1.54 15.85
C ALA A 74 13.09 -0.78 14.78
N GLU A 75 13.53 0.42 14.39
CA GLU A 75 12.93 1.19 13.31
C GLU A 75 13.10 0.49 11.95
N GLU A 76 14.30 0.01 11.64
CA GLU A 76 14.58 -0.72 10.40
C GLU A 76 13.76 -2.02 10.33
N LYS A 77 13.62 -2.75 11.45
CA LYS A 77 12.75 -3.93 11.53
C LYS A 77 11.29 -3.59 11.29
N ALA A 78 10.78 -2.52 11.92
CA ALA A 78 9.39 -2.09 11.74
C ALA A 78 9.11 -1.70 10.28
N LEU A 79 9.99 -0.92 9.65
CA LEU A 79 9.87 -0.54 8.24
C LEU A 79 9.92 -1.74 7.31
N ASN A 80 10.78 -2.73 7.61
CA ASN A 80 10.83 -3.97 6.83
C ASN A 80 9.54 -4.78 6.95
N ASN A 81 8.97 -4.90 8.15
CA ASN A 81 7.69 -5.58 8.35
C ASN A 81 6.55 -4.89 7.59
N ILE A 82 6.46 -3.54 7.66
CA ILE A 82 5.47 -2.77 6.90
C ILE A 82 5.64 -3.01 5.39
N ARG A 83 6.88 -3.06 4.89
CA ARG A 83 7.16 -3.35 3.48
C ARG A 83 6.70 -4.75 3.07
N ILE A 84 6.98 -5.77 3.89
CA ILE A 84 6.54 -7.15 3.64
C ILE A 84 5.02 -7.22 3.60
N ALA A 85 4.35 -6.67 4.62
CA ALA A 85 2.89 -6.61 4.69
C ALA A 85 2.28 -5.91 3.47
N THR A 86 2.87 -4.77 3.06
CA THR A 86 2.42 -4.04 1.86
C THR A 86 2.52 -4.89 0.60
N VAL A 87 3.60 -5.66 0.43
CA VAL A 87 3.76 -6.57 -0.71
C VAL A 87 2.72 -7.67 -0.66
N ASN A 88 2.58 -8.34 0.48
CA ASN A 88 1.72 -9.51 0.62
C ASN A 88 0.22 -9.18 0.53
N LEU A 89 -0.19 -8.00 0.97
CA LEU A 89 -1.57 -7.53 0.85
C LEU A 89 -1.89 -7.03 -0.56
N TYR A 90 -1.08 -6.13 -1.13
CA TYR A 90 -1.53 -5.28 -2.25
C TYR A 90 -0.89 -5.58 -3.59
N MET A 91 0.29 -6.21 -3.62
CA MET A 91 1.09 -6.31 -4.84
C MET A 91 0.78 -7.61 -5.60
N PRO A 92 0.88 -7.59 -6.95
CA PRO A 92 0.86 -8.83 -7.73
C PRO A 92 1.98 -9.77 -7.26
N GLY A 93 1.64 -11.04 -7.03
CA GLY A 93 2.59 -12.01 -6.53
C GLY A 93 2.77 -12.00 -5.01
N GLY A 94 2.11 -11.07 -4.30
CA GLY A 94 1.96 -11.13 -2.85
C GLY A 94 1.05 -12.28 -2.43
N GLU A 95 1.19 -12.74 -1.19
CA GLU A 95 0.48 -13.90 -0.65
C GLU A 95 -1.05 -13.85 -0.88
N VAL A 96 -1.69 -12.73 -0.60
CA VAL A 96 -3.15 -12.55 -0.81
C VAL A 96 -3.54 -12.71 -2.29
N SER A 97 -2.80 -12.08 -3.20
CA SER A 97 -3.11 -12.20 -4.63
C SER A 97 -2.85 -13.60 -5.17
N ASN A 98 -1.79 -14.27 -4.72
CA ASN A 98 -1.46 -15.63 -5.12
C ASN A 98 -2.49 -16.64 -4.63
N SER A 99 -2.96 -16.52 -3.38
CA SER A 99 -3.97 -17.43 -2.84
C SER A 99 -5.29 -17.29 -3.59
N VAL A 100 -5.69 -16.07 -3.95
CA VAL A 100 -6.90 -15.86 -4.76
C VAL A 100 -6.71 -16.36 -6.19
N GLU A 101 -5.54 -16.15 -6.80
CA GLU A 101 -5.25 -16.71 -8.12
C GLU A 101 -5.36 -18.24 -8.13
N LYS A 102 -4.82 -18.93 -7.10
CA LYS A 102 -4.98 -20.37 -6.94
C LYS A 102 -6.46 -20.78 -6.88
N MET A 103 -7.26 -20.10 -6.05
CA MET A 103 -8.72 -20.35 -5.99
C MET A 103 -9.38 -20.15 -7.36
N PHE A 104 -9.03 -19.06 -8.06
CA PHE A 104 -9.57 -18.71 -9.37
C PHE A 104 -9.33 -19.82 -10.40
N THR A 105 -8.16 -20.47 -10.39
CA THR A 105 -7.88 -21.58 -11.32
C THR A 105 -8.77 -22.82 -11.13
N GLN A 106 -9.34 -23.01 -9.93
CA GLN A 106 -10.22 -24.15 -9.63
C GLN A 106 -11.70 -23.80 -9.78
N TYR A 107 -12.03 -22.53 -9.59
CA TYR A 107 -13.39 -22.05 -9.39
C TYR A 107 -14.34 -22.35 -10.56
N ASP A 108 -13.91 -22.12 -11.81
CA ASP A 108 -14.75 -22.36 -12.99
C ASP A 108 -15.20 -23.83 -13.09
N ASN A 109 -14.31 -24.78 -12.75
CA ASN A 109 -14.63 -26.20 -12.77
C ASN A 109 -15.64 -26.55 -11.67
N ILE A 110 -15.44 -26.03 -10.46
CA ILE A 110 -16.37 -26.24 -9.34
C ILE A 110 -17.77 -25.71 -9.69
N VAL A 111 -17.84 -24.49 -10.24
CA VAL A 111 -19.12 -23.89 -10.65
C VAL A 111 -19.76 -24.67 -11.80
N ALA A 112 -18.97 -25.19 -12.74
CA ALA A 112 -19.48 -26.04 -13.83
C ALA A 112 -20.08 -27.36 -13.31
N GLU A 113 -19.45 -28.01 -12.32
CA GLU A 113 -19.98 -29.20 -11.68
C GLU A 113 -21.29 -28.93 -10.94
N ILE A 114 -21.33 -27.84 -10.15
CA ILE A 114 -22.55 -27.40 -9.46
C ILE A 114 -23.67 -27.11 -10.46
N ALA A 115 -23.36 -26.44 -11.56
CA ALA A 115 -24.33 -26.11 -12.61
C ALA A 115 -24.83 -27.35 -13.36
N ALA A 116 -24.00 -28.38 -13.53
CA ALA A 116 -24.39 -29.64 -14.16
C ALA A 116 -25.38 -30.44 -13.28
N GLU A 117 -25.17 -30.47 -11.97
CA GLU A 117 -26.04 -31.18 -11.03
C GLU A 117 -27.31 -30.39 -10.69
N GLN A 118 -27.20 -29.08 -10.54
CA GLN A 118 -28.32 -28.22 -10.19
C GLN A 118 -28.30 -26.88 -10.95
N PRO A 119 -28.77 -26.88 -12.21
CA PRO A 119 -28.75 -25.69 -13.08
C PRO A 119 -29.51 -24.47 -12.53
N SER A 120 -30.48 -24.69 -11.63
CA SER A 120 -31.25 -23.61 -11.02
C SER A 120 -30.42 -22.70 -10.10
N LEU A 121 -29.25 -23.16 -9.63
CA LEU A 121 -28.34 -22.37 -8.79
C LEU A 121 -27.65 -21.24 -9.53
N ALA A 122 -27.52 -21.33 -10.86
CA ALA A 122 -26.89 -20.28 -11.67
C ALA A 122 -27.64 -18.93 -11.62
N ASN A 123 -28.94 -18.96 -11.32
CA ASN A 123 -29.80 -17.77 -11.26
C ASN A 123 -30.16 -17.37 -9.81
N LYS A 124 -29.49 -17.95 -8.81
CA LYS A 124 -29.77 -17.72 -7.40
C LYS A 124 -28.65 -16.92 -6.76
N ASP A 125 -29.03 -16.15 -5.75
CA ASP A 125 -28.12 -15.35 -4.94
C ASP A 125 -27.57 -16.19 -3.77
N TRP A 126 -26.33 -16.64 -3.94
CA TRP A 126 -25.56 -17.37 -2.94
C TRP A 126 -24.10 -16.92 -3.02
N GLY A 127 -23.38 -17.06 -1.91
CA GLY A 127 -21.98 -16.65 -1.77
C GLY A 127 -21.16 -17.70 -1.04
N ILE A 128 -19.87 -17.43 -0.88
CA ILE A 128 -18.92 -18.33 -0.20
C ILE A 128 -18.23 -17.56 0.92
N SER A 129 -18.30 -18.08 2.13
CA SER A 129 -17.59 -17.56 3.29
C SER A 129 -16.65 -18.61 3.88
N ILE A 130 -15.62 -18.16 4.60
CA ILE A 130 -14.69 -19.04 5.30
C ILE A 130 -15.04 -19.01 6.79
N SER A 131 -15.40 -20.16 7.35
CA SER A 131 -15.67 -20.29 8.78
C SER A 131 -14.40 -20.06 9.62
N GLN A 132 -14.55 -19.97 10.95
CA GLN A 132 -13.39 -19.89 11.85
C GLN A 132 -12.50 -21.15 11.77
N SER A 133 -13.11 -22.31 11.51
CA SER A 133 -12.40 -23.59 11.39
C SER A 133 -11.66 -23.76 10.07
N GLY A 134 -11.90 -22.89 9.10
CA GLY A 134 -11.36 -22.97 7.74
C GLY A 134 -12.22 -23.76 6.74
N GLU A 135 -13.36 -24.30 7.19
CA GLU A 135 -14.38 -24.87 6.28
C GLU A 135 -15.08 -23.78 5.47
N LEU A 136 -15.43 -24.12 4.23
CA LEU A 136 -16.15 -23.23 3.32
C LEU A 136 -17.66 -23.37 3.51
N GLU A 137 -18.29 -22.27 3.89
CA GLU A 137 -19.72 -22.18 4.17
C GLU A 137 -20.44 -21.38 3.09
N VAL A 138 -21.64 -21.84 2.74
CA VAL A 138 -22.45 -21.22 1.69
C VAL A 138 -23.44 -20.23 2.29
N THR A 139 -23.37 -18.99 1.83
CA THR A 139 -24.23 -17.90 2.26
C THR A 139 -25.35 -17.64 1.24
N GLY A 140 -26.28 -16.74 1.58
CA GLY A 140 -27.38 -16.34 0.68
C GLY A 140 -28.70 -17.10 0.87
N SER A 141 -29.66 -16.75 0.01
CA SER A 141 -31.08 -17.12 0.14
C SER A 141 -31.42 -18.37 -0.68
N ILE A 142 -30.72 -19.46 -0.39
CA ILE A 142 -30.93 -20.78 -1.00
C ILE A 142 -31.30 -21.83 0.06
N ASN A 143 -31.88 -22.95 -0.35
CA ASN A 143 -32.38 -23.94 0.61
C ASN A 143 -31.25 -24.84 1.17
N ASP A 144 -31.51 -25.53 2.28
CA ASP A 144 -30.47 -26.30 2.98
C ASP A 144 -29.87 -27.44 2.15
N LYS A 145 -30.64 -28.03 1.22
CA LYS A 145 -30.12 -29.07 0.31
C LYS A 145 -29.16 -28.46 -0.71
N GLU A 146 -29.50 -27.30 -1.24
CA GLU A 146 -28.65 -26.51 -2.14
C GLU A 146 -27.36 -26.07 -1.45
N LYS A 147 -27.45 -25.58 -0.21
CA LYS A 147 -26.28 -25.23 0.60
C LYS A 147 -25.38 -26.43 0.83
N SER A 148 -25.97 -27.57 1.23
CA SER A 148 -25.22 -28.80 1.49
C SER A 148 -24.48 -29.28 0.23
N LEU A 149 -25.14 -29.27 -0.93
CA LEU A 149 -24.53 -29.65 -2.20
C LEU A 149 -23.35 -28.74 -2.55
N ILE A 150 -23.54 -27.42 -2.49
CA ILE A 150 -22.48 -26.47 -2.83
C ILE A 150 -21.31 -26.59 -1.84
N SER A 151 -21.61 -26.67 -0.53
CA SER A 151 -20.59 -26.85 0.50
C SER A 151 -19.80 -28.15 0.30
N GLU A 152 -20.44 -29.26 -0.03
CA GLU A 152 -19.76 -30.52 -0.35
C GLU A 152 -18.79 -30.33 -1.52
N LYS A 153 -19.26 -29.78 -2.65
CA LYS A 153 -18.40 -29.53 -3.82
C LYS A 153 -17.22 -28.61 -3.54
N LEU A 154 -17.43 -27.57 -2.74
CA LEU A 154 -16.37 -26.64 -2.36
C LEU A 154 -15.33 -27.32 -1.45
N ASN A 155 -15.78 -28.06 -0.44
CA ASN A 155 -14.89 -28.66 0.57
C ASN A 155 -14.24 -29.98 0.09
N ASP A 156 -14.80 -30.65 -0.91
CA ASP A 156 -14.18 -31.81 -1.58
C ASP A 156 -12.95 -31.41 -2.41
N ASN A 157 -12.87 -30.15 -2.86
CA ASN A 157 -11.70 -29.62 -3.56
C ASN A 157 -10.67 -29.12 -2.55
N GLY A 158 -9.77 -30.02 -2.12
CA GLY A 158 -8.73 -29.70 -1.15
C GLY A 158 -7.80 -28.55 -1.55
N ASP A 159 -7.50 -28.39 -2.85
CA ASP A 159 -6.66 -27.29 -3.35
C ASP A 159 -7.38 -25.94 -3.22
N PHE A 160 -8.69 -25.91 -3.49
CA PHE A 160 -9.52 -24.72 -3.32
C PHE A 160 -9.65 -24.33 -1.84
N VAL A 161 -9.90 -25.30 -0.96
CA VAL A 161 -9.96 -25.08 0.50
C VAL A 161 -8.62 -24.58 1.03
N ALA A 162 -7.51 -25.19 0.61
CA ALA A 162 -6.18 -24.76 1.02
C ALA A 162 -5.91 -23.30 0.59
N ALA A 163 -6.21 -22.96 -0.66
CA ALA A 163 -6.03 -21.62 -1.19
C ALA A 163 -6.93 -20.58 -0.49
N ALA A 164 -8.17 -20.94 -0.14
CA ALA A 164 -9.05 -20.07 0.64
C ALA A 164 -8.51 -19.79 2.05
N ASN A 165 -8.00 -20.83 2.72
CA ASN A 165 -7.39 -20.67 4.04
C ASN A 165 -6.07 -19.90 3.99
N GLU A 166 -5.26 -20.08 2.94
CA GLU A 166 -4.09 -19.24 2.67
C GLU A 166 -4.50 -17.76 2.49
N PHE A 167 -5.60 -17.47 1.78
CA PHE A 167 -6.11 -16.10 1.64
C PHE A 167 -6.47 -15.50 3.00
N LYS A 168 -7.25 -16.21 3.82
CA LYS A 168 -7.65 -15.75 5.15
C LYS A 168 -6.44 -15.49 6.04
N SER A 169 -5.57 -16.49 6.17
CA SER A 169 -4.38 -16.40 7.04
C SER A 169 -3.44 -15.28 6.60
N SER A 170 -3.13 -15.19 5.30
CA SER A 170 -2.24 -14.16 4.77
C SER A 170 -2.83 -12.76 4.95
N PHE A 171 -4.14 -12.61 4.74
CA PHE A 171 -4.80 -11.32 4.95
C PHE A 171 -4.68 -10.89 6.42
N LEU A 172 -5.06 -11.78 7.35
CA LEU A 172 -5.03 -11.49 8.79
C LEU A 172 -3.60 -11.31 9.34
N GLU A 173 -2.61 -12.03 8.81
CA GLU A 173 -1.20 -11.88 9.24
C GLU A 173 -0.66 -10.48 8.97
N HIS A 174 -1.04 -9.89 7.82
CA HIS A 174 -0.44 -8.65 7.35
C HIS A 174 -1.29 -7.40 7.60
N ILE A 175 -2.59 -7.56 7.88
CA ILE A 175 -3.52 -6.42 7.96
C ILE A 175 -3.13 -5.43 9.07
N ASP A 176 -2.72 -5.92 10.25
CA ASP A 176 -2.32 -5.08 11.40
C ASP A 176 -1.00 -4.33 11.18
N LEU A 177 -0.19 -4.78 10.21
CA LEU A 177 1.12 -4.21 9.92
C LEU A 177 1.06 -3.11 8.85
N GLY A 178 -0.05 -2.97 8.14
CA GLY A 178 -0.20 -1.93 7.14
C GLY A 178 -0.55 -0.59 7.78
N VAL A 179 -0.09 0.49 7.14
CA VAL A 179 -0.23 1.86 7.66
C VAL A 179 -1.43 2.62 7.07
N ARG A 180 -2.09 2.05 6.05
CA ARG A 180 -3.19 2.66 5.29
C ARG A 180 -3.89 1.63 4.42
N GLY A 181 -5.04 1.98 3.85
CA GLY A 181 -5.72 1.18 2.84
C GLY A 181 -6.64 0.15 3.48
N TRP A 182 -6.39 -1.13 3.26
CA TRP A 182 -7.17 -2.20 3.90
C TRP A 182 -6.90 -2.28 5.41
N SER A 183 -5.69 -1.93 5.84
CA SER A 183 -5.29 -1.88 7.25
C SER A 183 -5.94 -0.76 8.06
N SER A 184 -6.91 -0.05 7.48
CA SER A 184 -7.73 0.93 8.19
C SER A 184 -9.11 0.37 8.57
N TYR A 185 -9.33 -0.92 8.34
CA TYR A 185 -10.55 -1.64 8.68
C TYR A 185 -10.25 -2.67 9.76
N ASP A 186 -11.16 -2.81 10.73
CA ASP A 186 -11.08 -3.86 11.75
C ASP A 186 -11.48 -5.19 11.11
N VAL A 187 -10.47 -6.02 10.79
CA VAL A 187 -10.65 -7.35 10.21
C VAL A 187 -9.90 -8.36 11.07
N ASN A 188 -10.63 -9.30 11.63
CA ASN A 188 -10.13 -10.30 12.56
C ASN A 188 -10.85 -11.64 12.37
N GLU A 189 -10.42 -12.66 13.11
CA GLU A 189 -10.98 -14.02 13.05
C GLU A 189 -12.50 -14.09 13.30
N ASP A 190 -13.07 -13.15 14.05
CA ASP A 190 -14.49 -13.15 14.45
C ASP A 190 -15.41 -12.50 13.40
N ASN A 191 -14.87 -11.64 12.55
CA ASN A 191 -15.64 -10.91 11.54
C ASN A 191 -15.26 -11.23 10.10
N PHE A 192 -14.15 -11.93 9.83
CA PHE A 192 -13.67 -12.24 8.48
C PHE A 192 -14.76 -12.85 7.59
N SER A 193 -15.50 -13.85 8.11
CA SER A 193 -16.55 -14.56 7.37
C SER A 193 -17.74 -13.69 6.99
N LYS A 194 -17.95 -12.57 7.71
CA LYS A 194 -19.02 -11.61 7.46
C LYS A 194 -18.58 -10.51 6.49
N ILE A 195 -17.27 -10.30 6.37
CA ILE A 195 -16.69 -9.24 5.54
C ILE A 195 -16.52 -9.72 4.10
N PHE A 196 -15.99 -10.93 3.92
CA PHE A 196 -15.60 -11.42 2.60
C PHE A 196 -16.54 -12.50 2.07
N ASP A 197 -17.07 -12.24 0.88
CA ASP A 197 -17.66 -13.23 -0.02
C ASP A 197 -16.64 -13.61 -1.10
N LEU A 198 -16.11 -14.84 -1.00
CA LEU A 198 -15.14 -15.35 -1.97
C LEU A 198 -15.74 -15.54 -3.35
N LYS A 199 -17.05 -15.82 -3.45
CA LYS A 199 -17.71 -15.96 -4.74
C LYS A 199 -17.68 -14.61 -5.48
N GLU A 200 -18.02 -13.54 -4.77
CA GLU A 200 -17.94 -12.19 -5.32
C GLU A 200 -16.49 -11.82 -5.69
N ILE A 201 -15.50 -12.19 -4.86
CA ILE A 201 -14.08 -11.99 -5.19
C ILE A 201 -13.75 -12.69 -6.53
N LEU A 202 -14.09 -13.97 -6.66
CA LEU A 202 -13.71 -14.78 -7.82
C LEU A 202 -14.45 -14.34 -9.09
N ASP A 203 -15.75 -14.06 -8.99
CA ASP A 203 -16.58 -13.61 -10.12
C ASP A 203 -16.12 -12.24 -10.67
N ASN A 204 -15.55 -11.39 -9.81
CA ASN A 204 -15.19 -10.01 -10.17
C ASN A 204 -13.68 -9.76 -10.27
N SER A 205 -12.84 -10.78 -10.12
CA SER A 205 -11.37 -10.62 -10.26
C SER A 205 -10.84 -10.97 -11.65
N GLN A 206 -11.72 -11.12 -12.65
CA GLN A 206 -11.31 -11.42 -14.01
C GLN A 206 -10.80 -10.16 -14.73
N GLY A 207 -9.62 -10.25 -15.31
CA GLY A 207 -9.03 -9.17 -16.11
C GLY A 207 -9.78 -8.95 -17.43
N GLY A 208 -10.00 -7.69 -17.78
CA GLY A 208 -10.49 -7.30 -19.11
C GLY A 208 -9.50 -7.63 -20.23
N GLU A 209 -9.94 -7.53 -21.48
CA GLU A 209 -9.14 -7.91 -22.65
C GLU A 209 -7.76 -7.22 -22.71
N SER A 210 -7.69 -5.92 -22.39
CA SER A 210 -6.44 -5.17 -22.35
C SER A 210 -5.47 -5.69 -21.29
N PHE A 211 -5.97 -6.10 -20.13
CA PHE A 211 -5.17 -6.69 -19.07
C PHE A 211 -4.62 -8.06 -19.51
N LYS A 212 -5.47 -8.91 -20.09
CA LYS A 212 -5.06 -10.22 -20.62
C LYS A 212 -3.98 -10.09 -21.68
N GLN A 213 -4.12 -9.12 -22.59
CA GLN A 213 -3.11 -8.84 -23.62
C GLN A 213 -1.77 -8.36 -23.02
N ALA A 214 -1.81 -7.52 -21.99
CA ALA A 214 -0.62 -6.96 -21.36
C ALA A 214 0.13 -7.97 -20.48
N TRP A 215 -0.61 -8.83 -19.77
CA TRP A 215 -0.05 -9.68 -18.70
C TRP A 215 -0.13 -11.18 -18.98
N ASN A 216 -0.85 -11.60 -20.02
CA ASN A 216 -1.10 -13.01 -20.34
C ASN A 216 -1.67 -13.79 -19.14
N LYS A 217 -2.60 -13.18 -18.41
CA LYS A 217 -3.30 -13.74 -17.24
C LYS A 217 -4.79 -13.40 -17.31
N ASP A 218 -5.63 -14.39 -16.97
CA ASP A 218 -7.08 -14.18 -16.82
C ASP A 218 -7.44 -13.55 -15.48
N PHE A 219 -6.72 -13.89 -14.42
CA PHE A 219 -6.87 -13.29 -13.10
C PHE A 219 -6.19 -11.91 -13.05
N SER A 220 -6.92 -10.90 -12.56
CA SER A 220 -6.45 -9.53 -12.40
C SER A 220 -6.33 -9.14 -10.93
N TRP A 221 -5.09 -8.90 -10.48
CA TRP A 221 -4.85 -8.39 -9.13
C TRP A 221 -5.41 -6.96 -8.94
N LEU A 222 -5.63 -6.21 -10.02
CA LEU A 222 -6.21 -4.87 -9.95
C LEU A 222 -7.69 -4.96 -9.60
N GLU A 223 -8.42 -5.84 -10.30
CA GLU A 223 -9.84 -6.08 -10.04
C GLU A 223 -10.03 -6.73 -8.66
N LEU A 224 -9.13 -7.64 -8.27
CA LEU A 224 -9.08 -8.15 -6.89
C LEU A 224 -8.97 -7.00 -5.87
N ASN A 225 -8.07 -6.05 -6.12
CA ASN A 225 -7.82 -4.98 -5.17
C ASN A 225 -9.06 -4.10 -4.99
N ASP A 226 -9.72 -3.77 -6.10
CA ASP A 226 -10.95 -3.01 -6.13
C ASP A 226 -12.10 -3.78 -5.44
N ASN A 227 -12.19 -5.10 -5.66
CA ASN A 227 -13.19 -5.94 -5.03
C ASN A 227 -13.01 -6.01 -3.51
N ILE A 228 -11.81 -6.38 -3.01
CA ILE A 228 -11.51 -6.41 -1.57
C ILE A 228 -11.80 -5.05 -0.93
N SER A 229 -11.36 -3.96 -1.57
CA SER A 229 -11.64 -2.60 -1.10
C SER A 229 -13.13 -2.30 -1.01
N SER A 230 -13.93 -2.80 -1.95
CA SER A 230 -15.38 -2.64 -1.97
C SER A 230 -16.04 -3.41 -0.83
N GLN A 231 -15.66 -4.67 -0.62
CA GLN A 231 -16.21 -5.50 0.46
C GLN A 231 -15.89 -4.93 1.84
N LEU A 232 -14.64 -4.52 2.07
CA LEU A 232 -14.24 -3.85 3.32
C LEU A 232 -15.06 -2.59 3.58
N ARG A 233 -15.25 -1.73 2.56
CA ARG A 233 -16.05 -0.50 2.69
C ARG A 233 -17.51 -0.77 3.05
N ARG A 234 -18.08 -1.88 2.56
CA ARG A 234 -19.50 -2.22 2.77
C ARG A 234 -19.73 -2.95 4.08
N ASN A 235 -18.78 -3.80 4.48
CA ASN A 235 -19.03 -4.83 5.48
C ASN A 235 -18.15 -4.70 6.75
N ALA A 236 -17.04 -3.95 6.71
CA ALA A 236 -16.12 -3.81 7.83
C ALA A 236 -16.22 -2.43 8.50
N GLU A 237 -15.98 -2.40 9.80
CA GLU A 237 -15.82 -1.15 10.56
C GLU A 237 -14.42 -0.58 10.35
N ARG A 238 -14.24 0.72 10.59
CA ARG A 238 -12.92 1.37 10.55
C ARG A 238 -12.31 1.43 11.94
N GLU A 239 -11.01 1.22 12.02
CA GLU A 239 -10.21 1.48 13.22
C GLU A 239 -9.96 2.98 13.46
#